data_AF-A0A963AVS4-F1
#
_entry.id   AF-A0A963AVS4-F1
#
_cell.length_a   1.000
_cell.length_b   1.000
_cell.length_c   1.000
_cell.angle_alpha   90.00
_cell.angle_beta   90.00
_cell.angle_gamma   90.00
#
_symmetry.space_group_name_H-M   'P 1'
#
loop_
_entity.id
_entity.type
_entity.pdbx_description
1 polymer ?
#
loop_
_entity_poly.entity_id
_entity_poly.type
_entity_poly.pdbx_seq_one_letter_code
_entity_poly.pdbx_strand_id
1 'polypeptide(L)' 'MDWMKIGSALLILAMIIFLFPRAKQMLRDSPEAKPGDWQGAILPIMAVVGFVLLLIVMV' A
#
# COMPACT_ATOMS: atom_id res chain seq x y z
N MET A 1 -27.86 10.34 11.57
CA MET A 1 -26.97 9.73 10.56
C MET A 1 -27.02 10.62 9.34
N ASP A 2 -25.90 11.23 8.94
CA ASP A 2 -25.89 12.08 7.75
C ASP A 2 -26.05 11.17 6.51
N TRP A 3 -27.06 11.42 5.68
CA TRP A 3 -27.36 10.63 4.48
C TRP A 3 -26.14 10.50 3.56
N MET A 4 -25.27 11.51 3.56
CA MET A 4 -24.00 11.49 2.83
C MET A 4 -23.04 10.40 3.34
N LYS A 5 -22.99 10.14 4.65
CA LYS A 5 -22.16 9.07 5.23
C LYS A 5 -22.66 7.69 4.83
N ILE A 6 -23.97 7.51 4.74
CA ILE A 6 -24.58 6.24 4.31
C ILE A 6 -24.33 6.02 2.81
N GLY A 7 -24.56 7.04 1.98
CA GLY A 7 -24.31 6.97 0.54
C GLY A 7 -22.86 6.70 0.19
N SER A 8 -21.91 7.40 0.84
CA SER A 8 -20.48 7.15 0.64
C SER A 8 -20.04 5.77 1.13
N ALA A 9 -20.56 5.28 2.25
CA ALA A 9 -20.27 3.93 2.73
C ALA A 9 -20.76 2.85 1.73
N LEU A 10 -21.96 3.01 1.16
CA LEU A 10 -22.48 2.11 0.14
C LEU A 10 -21.65 2.13 -1.14
N LEU A 11 -21.20 3.32 -1.57
CA LEU A 11 -20.30 3.44 -2.73
C LEU A 11 -18.95 2.74 -2.48
N ILE A 12 -18.35 2.92 -1.30
CA ILE A 12 -17.12 2.22 -0.94
C ILE A 12 -17.33 0.71 -0.96
N LEU A 13 -18.43 0.23 -0.38
CA LEU A 13 -18.76 -1.19 -0.37
C LEU A 13 -18.94 -1.75 -1.78
N ALA A 14 -19.68 -1.03 -2.64
CA ALA A 14 -19.86 -1.41 -4.04
C ALA A 14 -18.52 -1.45 -4.80
N MET A 15 -17.66 -0.45 -4.57
CA MET A 15 -16.32 -0.40 -5.17
C MET A 15 -15.45 -1.58 -4.73
N ILE A 16 -15.48 -1.94 -3.44
CA ILE A 16 -14.77 -3.11 -2.93
C ILE A 16 -15.28 -4.38 -3.60
N ILE A 17 -16.61 -4.60 -3.64
CA ILE A 17 -17.20 -5.80 -4.28
C ILE A 17 -16.79 -5.91 -5.75
N PHE A 18 -16.76 -4.79 -6.47
CA PHE A 18 -16.40 -4.75 -7.88
C PHE A 18 -14.90 -5.00 -8.12
N LEU A 19 -14.02 -4.46 -7.27
CA LEU A 19 -12.57 -4.63 -7.38
C LEU A 19 -12.09 -5.98 -6.84
N PHE A 20 -12.80 -6.55 -5.86
CA PHE A 20 -12.44 -7.77 -5.16
C PHE A 20 -12.10 -8.96 -6.07
N PRO A 21 -12.88 -9.31 -7.12
CA PRO A 21 -12.55 -10.46 -7.97
C PRO A 21 -11.20 -10.27 -8.68
N ARG A 22 -10.94 -9.05 -9.19
CA ARG A 22 -9.67 -8.75 -9.87
C ARG A 22 -8.51 -8.71 -8.89
N ALA A 23 -8.70 -8.11 -7.71
CA ALA A 23 -7.70 -8.13 -6.64
C ALA A 23 -7.36 -9.57 -6.21
N LYS A 24 -8.37 -10.42 -6.03
CA LYS A 24 -8.19 -11.85 -5.72
C LYS A 24 -7.41 -12.58 -6.81
N GLN A 25 -7.71 -12.31 -8.08
CA GLN A 25 -6.95 -12.86 -9.20
C GLN A 25 -5.49 -12.41 -9.16
N MET A 26 -5.24 -11.11 -8.97
CA MET A 26 -3.89 -10.56 -8.89
C MET A 26 -3.09 -11.17 -7.74
N LEU A 27 -3.71 -11.35 -6.57
CA LEU A 27 -3.05 -11.99 -5.42
C LEU A 27 -2.73 -13.47 -5.67
N ARG A 28 -3.62 -14.21 -6.35
CA ARG A 28 -3.40 -15.62 -6.66
C ARG A 28 -2.37 -15.83 -7.76
N ASP A 29 -2.40 -14.99 -8.79
CA ASP A 29 -1.58 -15.13 -9.99
C ASP A 29 -0.24 -14.37 -9.87
N SER A 30 0.00 -13.66 -8.75
CA SER A 30 1.28 -13.00 -8.48
C SER A 30 2.38 -14.03 -8.22
N PRO A 31 3.61 -13.78 -8.70
CA PRO A 31 4.74 -14.62 -8.38
C PRO A 31 5.00 -14.62 -6.88
N GLU A 32 5.32 -15.79 -6.32
CA GLU A 32 5.76 -15.88 -4.92
C GLU A 32 7.05 -15.07 -4.74
N ALA A 33 7.13 -14.36 -3.62
CA ALA A 33 8.31 -13.61 -3.25
C ALA A 33 9.50 -14.56 -3.09
N LYS A 34 10.54 -14.37 -3.87
CA LYS A 34 11.78 -15.15 -3.80
C LYS A 34 12.71 -14.57 -2.73
N PRO A 35 13.60 -15.41 -2.17
CA PRO A 35 14.69 -14.90 -1.36
C PRO A 35 15.48 -13.85 -2.15
N GLY A 36 15.50 -12.62 -1.66
CA GLY A 36 16.19 -11.50 -2.28
C GLY A 36 15.30 -10.43 -2.94
N ASP A 37 14.02 -10.69 -3.18
CA ASP A 37 13.11 -9.68 -3.76
C ASP A 37 13.01 -8.41 -2.90
N TRP A 38 13.20 -8.57 -1.59
CA TRP A 38 13.20 -7.46 -0.62
C TRP A 38 14.50 -6.65 -0.61
N GLN A 39 15.58 -7.15 -1.20
CA GLN A 39 16.87 -6.45 -1.24
C GLN A 39 16.77 -5.16 -2.07
N GLY A 40 15.91 -5.14 -3.10
CA GLY A 40 15.62 -3.92 -3.86
C GLY A 40 15.00 -2.79 -3.01
N ALA A 41 14.34 -3.12 -1.90
CA ALA A 41 13.79 -2.14 -0.97
C ALA A 41 14.85 -1.56 -0.01
N ILE A 42 16.03 -2.18 0.11
CA ILE A 42 17.09 -1.72 1.03
C ILE A 42 17.57 -0.32 0.65
N LEU A 43 17.82 -0.07 -0.63
CA LEU A 43 18.30 1.22 -1.11
C LEU A 43 17.34 2.39 -0.76
N PRO A 44 16.04 2.33 -1.10
CA PRO A 44 15.11 3.40 -0.73
C PRO A 44 14.92 3.52 0.79
N ILE A 45 14.92 2.42 1.55
CA ILE A 45 14.83 2.47 3.01
C ILE A 45 16.06 3.19 3.60
N MET A 46 17.26 2.82 3.16
CA MET A 46 18.51 3.45 3.58
C MET A 46 18.55 4.93 3.22
N ALA A 47 18.03 5.31 2.05
CA ALA A 47 17.93 6.70 1.65
C ALA A 47 17.02 7.51 2.59
N VAL A 48 15.85 6.97 2.96
CA VAL A 48 14.94 7.61 3.92
C VAL A 48 15.60 7.73 5.30
N VAL A 49 16.22 6.66 5.81
CA VAL A 49 16.93 6.69 7.09
C VAL A 49 18.06 7.73 7.06
N GLY A 50 18.87 7.76 6.00
CA GLY A 50 19.94 8.73 5.83
C GLY A 50 19.43 10.17 5.77
N PHE A 51 18.31 10.40 5.09
CA PHE A 51 17.67 11.72 5.04
C PHE A 51 17.20 12.18 6.43
N VAL A 52 16.54 11.31 7.20
CA VAL A 52 16.12 11.61 8.57
C VAL A 52 17.33 11.93 9.46
N LEU A 53 18.42 11.16 9.35
CA LEU A 53 19.65 11.41 10.11
C LEU A 53 20.29 12.76 9.75
N LEU A 54 20.32 13.12 8.46
CA LEU A 54 20.79 14.42 8.00
C LEU A 54 19.97 15.55 8.65
N LEU A 55 18.64 15.43 8.66
CA LEU A 55 17.77 16.42 9.29
C LEU A 55 18.04 16.58 10.78
N ILE A 56 18.30 15.48 11.51
CA ILE A 56 18.63 15.53 12.95
C ILE A 56 19.92 16.31 13.20
N VAL A 57 20.94 16.19 12.34
CA VAL A 57 22.21 16.90 12.50
C VAL A 57 22.12 18.37 12.12
N MET A 58 21.18 18.72 11.23
CA MET A 58 21.01 20.08 10.72
C MET A 58 20.14 20.98 11.62
N VAL A 59 19.33 20.38 12.51
CA VAL A 59 18.45 21.07 13.47
C VAL A 59 19.07 21.08 14.86
#